data_AF-A0A1I8D5I9-F1
#
_entry.id   AF-A0A1I8D5I9-F1
#
_cell.length_a   1.000
_cell.length_b   1.000
_cell.length_c   1.000
_cell.angle_alpha   90.00
_cell.angle_beta   90.00
_cell.angle_gamma   90.00
#
_symmetry.space_group_name_H-M   'P 1'
#
loop_
_entity.id
_entity.type
_entity.pdbx_description
1 polymer ?
#
loop_
_entity_poly.entity_id
_entity_poly.type
_entity_poly.pdbx_seq_one_letter_code
_entity_poly.pdbx_strand_id
1 'polypeptide(L)'
;MSFVNDAELQNLDLSAFLDDAVDVEDIENFVNKNATGAKQLLSLNQNRETIFDKRTMYLNVKNKDYEAICNQVSEHKWPPFASISYMTKQLFGVVIENANDISEIKVLFSDFAESDKMAYIEDSVIINYFLRILKENSIELVFEAAKDMRDVFMLSPYSTVKNKAQASRMSAESDLVVKQFFQTACECKCDEKQMAELFDVFKDLEYIHDTSIYYNVLIESLLSQHELEKALKLRSQESKQFLKATSFHIFVKYLLQNHSSTNEKHFKKIFNNQNKFSNPMSSFGEIIVSLLELGKINEAESLAEKASLSAMSFVQTIDRINDLKVIELLSKIVDDYIIGEKYAQLKEKVKIREGDFMNIDYILQDFVKPLNKKSNTLKSDEKLKKYKIKQDHLDSLASKIERKWRALALDDAESIERLKKWLSKNEFDVKY
;
A
#
# COMPACT_ATOMS: atom_id res chain seq x y z
N MET A 1 46.17 30.40 -36.85
CA MET A 1 45.48 29.17 -36.46
C MET A 1 44.01 29.37 -36.78
N SER A 2 43.58 28.80 -37.91
CA SER A 2 42.23 28.94 -38.45
C SER A 2 41.30 27.90 -37.82
N PHE A 3 40.13 28.35 -37.39
CA PHE A 3 38.98 27.49 -37.13
C PHE A 3 38.53 26.86 -38.46
N VAL A 4 38.61 25.54 -38.56
CA VAL A 4 37.91 24.74 -39.57
C VAL A 4 37.10 23.69 -38.81
N ASN A 5 35.89 23.49 -39.31
CA ASN A 5 34.71 22.94 -38.69
C ASN A 5 34.75 21.39 -38.74
N ASP A 6 34.68 20.72 -37.58
CA ASP A 6 34.56 19.25 -37.48
C ASP A 6 33.14 18.73 -37.85
N ALA A 7 32.41 19.48 -38.67
CA ALA A 7 31.03 19.21 -39.06
C ALA A 7 30.87 18.55 -40.44
N GLU A 8 31.96 18.22 -41.16
CA GLU A 8 31.86 17.78 -42.57
C GLU A 8 32.50 16.43 -42.90
N LEU A 9 32.86 15.57 -41.95
CA LEU A 9 33.58 14.33 -42.29
C LEU A 9 33.18 13.09 -41.50
N GLN A 10 31.88 12.76 -41.46
CA GLN A 10 31.43 11.36 -41.25
C GLN A 10 30.15 11.06 -42.06
N ASN A 11 30.33 10.83 -43.37
CA ASN A 11 29.38 10.04 -44.16
C ASN A 11 29.57 8.56 -43.80
N LEU A 12 28.71 8.03 -42.94
CA LEU A 12 28.55 6.59 -42.73
C LEU A 12 27.55 6.09 -43.76
N ASP A 13 28.04 5.23 -44.64
CA ASP A 13 27.29 4.56 -45.71
C ASP A 13 26.29 3.57 -45.11
N LEU A 14 25.03 3.99 -45.03
CA LEU A 14 23.90 3.22 -44.51
C LEU A 14 23.33 2.20 -45.53
N SER A 15 23.92 2.10 -46.72
CA SER A 15 23.40 1.20 -47.77
C SER A 15 23.72 -0.28 -47.53
N ALA A 16 24.73 -0.60 -46.71
CA ALA A 16 25.15 -1.98 -46.43
C ALA A 16 24.42 -2.65 -45.26
N PHE A 17 23.51 -1.96 -44.57
CA PHE A 17 22.79 -2.49 -43.40
C PHE A 17 21.37 -3.01 -43.70
N LEU A 18 20.94 -2.94 -44.96
CA LEU A 18 19.56 -3.27 -45.38
C LEU A 18 19.41 -4.62 -46.10
N ASP A 19 20.49 -5.41 -46.24
CA ASP A 19 20.45 -6.69 -46.97
C ASP A 19 20.25 -7.94 -46.08
N ASP A 20 20.26 -7.80 -44.75
CA ASP A 20 19.83 -8.89 -43.85
C ASP A 20 18.33 -8.75 -43.55
N ALA A 21 17.54 -8.95 -44.61
CA ALA A 21 16.12 -9.19 -44.55
C ALA A 21 15.87 -10.53 -43.83
N VAL A 22 15.45 -10.44 -42.56
CA VAL A 22 14.74 -11.54 -41.90
C VAL A 22 13.39 -11.68 -42.60
N ASP A 23 13.09 -12.90 -43.08
CA ASP A 23 11.86 -13.26 -43.78
C ASP A 23 10.61 -12.71 -43.08
N VAL A 24 9.96 -11.74 -43.74
CA VAL A 24 8.74 -11.05 -43.28
C VAL A 24 7.49 -11.97 -43.36
N GLU A 25 7.62 -13.18 -43.93
CA GLU A 25 6.50 -14.12 -44.08
C GLU A 25 6.05 -14.82 -42.78
N ASP A 26 6.84 -14.78 -41.70
CA ASP A 26 6.48 -15.43 -40.43
C ASP A 26 5.79 -14.50 -39.41
N ILE A 27 5.93 -13.18 -39.54
CA ILE A 27 5.25 -12.21 -38.66
C ILE A 27 3.82 -11.94 -39.13
N GLU A 28 3.58 -11.88 -40.44
CA GLU A 28 2.23 -11.72 -40.98
C GLU A 28 1.32 -12.92 -40.64
N ASN A 29 1.88 -14.12 -40.51
CA ASN A 29 1.14 -15.31 -40.09
C ASN A 29 0.87 -15.37 -38.57
N PHE A 30 1.70 -14.73 -37.74
CA PHE A 30 1.47 -14.60 -36.30
C PHE A 30 0.41 -13.52 -36.00
N VAL A 31 0.45 -12.40 -36.72
CA VAL A 31 -0.52 -11.30 -36.58
C VAL A 31 -1.91 -11.68 -37.12
N ASN A 32 -1.98 -12.44 -38.24
CA ASN A 32 -3.27 -12.81 -38.82
C ASN A 32 -4.04 -13.92 -38.06
N LYS A 33 -3.37 -14.76 -37.27
CA LYS A 33 -4.03 -15.79 -36.44
C LYS A 33 -4.63 -15.24 -35.15
N ASN A 34 -4.10 -14.14 -34.60
CA ASN A 34 -4.69 -13.46 -33.43
C ASN A 34 -5.75 -12.42 -33.82
N ALA A 35 -5.72 -11.90 -35.05
CA ALA A 35 -6.69 -10.93 -35.54
C ALA A 35 -8.09 -11.53 -35.81
N THR A 36 -8.22 -12.84 -36.00
CA THR A 36 -9.51 -13.46 -36.38
C THR A 36 -10.45 -13.68 -35.19
N GLY A 37 -9.92 -13.80 -33.96
CA GLY A 37 -10.70 -13.80 -32.72
C GLY A 37 -11.10 -12.39 -32.28
N ALA A 38 -10.17 -11.43 -32.32
CA ALA A 38 -10.45 -10.02 -32.01
C ALA A 38 -11.42 -9.34 -33.01
N LYS A 39 -11.43 -9.79 -34.28
CA LYS A 39 -12.37 -9.28 -35.31
C LYS A 39 -13.82 -9.73 -35.13
N GLN A 40 -14.12 -10.75 -34.31
CA GLN A 40 -15.50 -11.17 -34.08
C GLN A 40 -16.21 -10.39 -32.96
N LEU A 41 -15.50 -9.53 -32.20
CA LEU A 41 -16.12 -8.75 -31.13
C LEU A 41 -16.12 -7.22 -31.34
N LEU A 42 -15.27 -6.63 -32.19
CA LEU A 42 -15.27 -5.17 -32.38
C LEU A 42 -14.90 -4.75 -33.81
N SER A 43 -15.83 -4.84 -34.77
CA SER A 43 -15.76 -4.05 -36.01
C SER A 43 -16.43 -2.68 -35.80
N LEU A 44 -15.70 -1.78 -35.16
CA LEU A 44 -16.15 -0.44 -34.78
C LEU A 44 -16.00 0.54 -35.96
N ASN A 45 -16.97 0.63 -36.89
CA ASN A 45 -17.10 1.84 -37.75
C ASN A 45 -18.34 1.95 -38.66
N GLN A 46 -19.52 1.41 -38.33
CA GLN A 46 -20.71 1.66 -39.19
C GLN A 46 -21.98 1.97 -38.38
N ASN A 47 -22.53 3.18 -38.61
CA ASN A 47 -23.86 3.69 -38.23
C ASN A 47 -24.30 3.61 -36.75
N ARG A 48 -23.81 4.54 -35.91
CA ARG A 48 -24.24 4.72 -34.51
C ARG A 48 -25.23 5.89 -34.36
N GLU A 49 -26.53 5.64 -34.59
CA GLU A 49 -27.62 6.59 -34.25
C GLU A 49 -28.71 5.94 -33.38
N THR A 50 -28.32 5.36 -32.24
CA THR A 50 -29.24 4.93 -31.17
C THR A 50 -28.83 5.49 -29.81
N ILE A 51 -29.83 5.81 -28.98
CA ILE A 51 -29.66 6.42 -27.66
C ILE A 51 -29.18 5.36 -26.67
N PHE A 52 -28.03 5.58 -26.02
CA PHE A 52 -27.52 4.70 -24.97
C PHE A 52 -28.46 4.61 -23.75
N ASP A 53 -28.98 3.42 -23.45
CA ASP A 53 -29.86 3.19 -22.29
C ASP A 53 -29.05 3.01 -20.99
N LYS A 54 -28.94 4.09 -20.22
CA LYS A 54 -28.23 4.12 -18.93
C LYS A 54 -28.79 3.15 -17.90
N ARG A 55 -30.10 2.88 -17.91
CA ARG A 55 -30.73 2.01 -16.91
C ARG A 55 -30.37 0.56 -17.20
N THR A 56 -30.43 0.17 -18.46
CA THR A 56 -30.01 -1.15 -18.91
C THR A 56 -28.52 -1.37 -18.64
N MET A 57 -27.66 -0.39 -18.96
CA MET A 57 -26.23 -0.49 -18.65
C MET A 57 -25.97 -0.66 -17.15
N TYR A 58 -26.64 0.13 -16.31
CA TYR A 58 -26.50 0.01 -14.86
C TYR A 58 -26.88 -1.38 -14.34
N LEU A 59 -27.96 -1.97 -14.87
CA LEU A 59 -28.37 -3.33 -14.51
C LEU A 59 -27.35 -4.37 -14.97
N ASN A 60 -26.82 -4.24 -16.19
CA ASN A 60 -25.80 -5.15 -16.72
C ASN A 60 -24.51 -5.08 -15.88
N VAL A 61 -24.04 -3.87 -15.56
CA VAL A 61 -22.88 -3.64 -14.67
C VAL A 61 -23.12 -4.23 -13.28
N LYS A 62 -24.30 -4.01 -12.70
CA LYS A 62 -24.66 -4.56 -11.37
C LYS A 62 -24.69 -6.09 -11.37
N ASN A 63 -25.16 -6.69 -12.47
CA ASN A 63 -25.22 -8.15 -12.63
C ASN A 63 -23.90 -8.76 -13.11
N LYS A 64 -22.87 -7.94 -13.35
CA LYS A 64 -21.60 -8.34 -14.00
C LYS A 64 -21.79 -9.05 -15.34
N ASP A 65 -22.78 -8.63 -16.12
CA ASP A 65 -23.09 -9.21 -17.43
C ASP A 65 -22.17 -8.63 -18.51
N TYR A 66 -21.00 -9.27 -18.67
CA TYR A 66 -19.94 -8.82 -19.59
C TYR A 66 -20.41 -8.75 -21.05
N GLU A 67 -21.11 -9.77 -21.56
CA GLU A 67 -21.58 -9.79 -22.95
C GLU A 67 -22.59 -8.65 -23.21
N ALA A 68 -23.53 -8.43 -22.29
CA ALA A 68 -24.50 -7.35 -22.43
C ALA A 68 -23.86 -5.96 -22.34
N ILE A 69 -22.81 -5.79 -21.53
CA ILE A 69 -22.02 -4.54 -21.48
C ILE A 69 -21.33 -4.31 -22.82
N CYS A 70 -20.61 -5.30 -23.35
CA CYS A 70 -19.88 -5.17 -24.61
C CYS A 70 -20.82 -4.88 -25.79
N ASN A 71 -21.95 -5.58 -25.90
CA ASN A 71 -22.97 -5.32 -26.92
C ASN A 71 -23.50 -3.87 -26.84
N GLN A 72 -23.80 -3.41 -25.63
CA GLN A 72 -24.35 -2.08 -25.47
C GLN A 72 -23.33 -0.97 -25.78
N VAL A 73 -22.06 -1.15 -25.42
CA VAL A 73 -20.98 -0.19 -25.74
C VAL A 73 -20.62 -0.23 -27.23
N SER A 74 -20.63 -1.40 -27.87
CA SER A 74 -20.27 -1.54 -29.27
C SER A 74 -21.35 -0.97 -30.21
N GLU A 75 -22.62 -1.19 -29.90
CA GLU A 75 -23.76 -0.80 -30.73
C GLU A 75 -24.15 0.69 -30.59
N HIS A 76 -23.81 1.35 -29.46
CA HIS A 76 -24.29 2.69 -29.15
C HIS A 76 -23.15 3.70 -29.02
N LYS A 77 -23.47 4.98 -29.24
CA LYS A 77 -22.54 6.06 -28.87
C LYS A 77 -22.46 6.17 -27.35
N TRP A 78 -21.25 6.26 -26.81
CA TRP A 78 -21.03 6.57 -25.40
C TRP A 78 -21.84 7.82 -24.99
N PRO A 79 -22.58 7.75 -23.86
CA PRO A 79 -23.25 8.92 -23.32
C PRO A 79 -22.21 9.87 -22.70
N PRO A 80 -22.56 11.16 -22.49
CA PRO A 80 -21.65 12.10 -21.82
C PRO A 80 -21.14 11.54 -20.50
N PHE A 81 -19.83 11.68 -20.24
CA PHE A 81 -19.17 11.06 -19.09
C PHE A 81 -19.84 11.43 -17.77
N ALA A 82 -20.21 12.70 -17.60
CA ALA A 82 -20.91 13.22 -16.43
C ALA A 82 -22.18 12.44 -16.07
N SER A 83 -22.77 11.73 -17.03
CA SER A 83 -24.00 10.97 -16.86
C SER A 83 -23.81 9.49 -16.54
N ILE A 84 -22.60 8.96 -16.66
CA ILE A 84 -22.25 7.56 -16.39
C ILE A 84 -21.07 7.39 -15.42
N SER A 85 -20.44 8.48 -14.99
CA SER A 85 -19.27 8.48 -14.10
C SER A 85 -19.44 7.62 -12.84
N TYR A 86 -20.65 7.54 -12.28
CA TYR A 86 -20.96 6.76 -11.09
C TYR A 86 -20.86 5.22 -11.29
N MET A 87 -20.92 4.73 -12.53
CA MET A 87 -20.83 3.31 -12.86
C MET A 87 -19.58 2.95 -13.66
N THR A 88 -18.84 3.94 -14.18
CA THR A 88 -17.65 3.73 -15.03
C THR A 88 -16.65 2.77 -14.42
N LYS A 89 -16.31 2.95 -13.14
CA LYS A 89 -15.39 2.06 -12.43
C LYS A 89 -15.82 0.59 -12.43
N GLN A 90 -17.10 0.32 -12.16
CA GLN A 90 -17.63 -1.04 -12.12
C GLN A 90 -17.70 -1.64 -13.54
N LEU A 91 -18.09 -0.83 -14.52
CA LEU A 91 -18.13 -1.22 -15.93
C LEU A 91 -16.74 -1.68 -16.40
N PHE A 92 -15.72 -0.84 -16.24
CA PHE A 92 -14.36 -1.19 -16.62
C PHE A 92 -13.82 -2.37 -15.79
N GLY A 93 -14.17 -2.46 -14.51
CA GLY A 93 -13.81 -3.60 -13.68
C GLY A 93 -14.33 -4.93 -14.22
N VAL A 94 -15.59 -4.99 -14.67
CA VAL A 94 -16.18 -6.19 -15.27
C VAL A 94 -15.46 -6.55 -16.57
N VAL A 95 -15.16 -5.57 -17.43
CA VAL A 95 -14.46 -5.83 -18.70
C VAL A 95 -13.02 -6.29 -18.45
N ILE A 96 -12.27 -5.66 -17.56
CA ILE A 96 -10.90 -6.08 -17.22
C ILE A 96 -10.86 -7.51 -16.65
N GLU A 97 -11.89 -7.90 -15.89
CA GLU A 97 -11.97 -9.24 -15.29
C GLU A 97 -12.34 -10.33 -16.32
N ASN A 98 -13.17 -10.01 -17.32
CA ASN A 98 -13.81 -11.01 -18.19
C ASN A 98 -13.43 -10.94 -19.68
N ALA A 99 -12.73 -9.89 -20.12
CA ALA A 99 -12.27 -9.78 -21.50
C ALA A 99 -11.36 -10.97 -21.85
N ASN A 100 -11.54 -11.47 -23.08
CA ASN A 100 -10.75 -12.60 -23.57
C ASN A 100 -9.32 -12.17 -23.93
N ASP A 101 -9.12 -10.91 -24.29
CA ASP A 101 -7.84 -10.35 -24.71
C ASP A 101 -7.65 -8.91 -24.20
N ILE A 102 -6.40 -8.55 -23.91
CA ILE A 102 -5.97 -7.22 -23.46
C ILE A 102 -6.25 -6.16 -24.53
N SER A 103 -6.18 -6.54 -25.81
CA SER A 103 -6.47 -5.61 -26.91
C SER A 103 -7.91 -5.08 -26.87
N GLU A 104 -8.87 -5.90 -26.44
CA GLU A 104 -10.27 -5.50 -26.27
C GLU A 104 -10.42 -4.41 -25.20
N ILE A 105 -9.73 -4.60 -24.08
CA ILE A 105 -9.71 -3.63 -22.99
C ILE A 105 -9.08 -2.31 -23.47
N LYS A 106 -7.96 -2.37 -24.21
CA LYS A 106 -7.29 -1.19 -24.77
C LYS A 106 -8.23 -0.41 -25.71
N VAL A 107 -8.93 -1.10 -26.61
CA VAL A 107 -9.91 -0.48 -27.51
C VAL A 107 -11.04 0.19 -26.72
N LEU A 108 -11.57 -0.45 -25.68
CA LEU A 108 -12.59 0.14 -24.82
C LEU A 108 -12.12 1.46 -24.17
N PHE A 109 -10.89 1.50 -23.65
CA PHE A 109 -10.29 2.71 -23.08
C PHE A 109 -10.19 3.84 -24.10
N SER A 110 -9.67 3.55 -25.30
CA SER A 110 -9.54 4.52 -26.38
C SER A 110 -10.91 5.06 -26.83
N ASP A 111 -11.87 4.18 -27.12
CA ASP A 111 -13.23 4.55 -27.53
C ASP A 111 -13.92 5.45 -26.48
N PHE A 112 -13.75 5.13 -25.20
CA PHE A 112 -14.31 5.90 -24.11
C PHE A 112 -13.67 7.29 -24.01
N ALA A 113 -12.34 7.38 -24.11
CA ALA A 113 -11.61 8.65 -24.06
C ALA A 113 -11.94 9.56 -25.25
N GLU A 114 -12.08 9.00 -26.45
CA GLU A 114 -12.48 9.74 -27.65
C GLU A 114 -13.91 10.28 -27.56
N SER A 115 -14.77 9.63 -26.77
CA SER A 115 -16.17 10.02 -26.67
C SER A 115 -16.42 11.33 -25.91
N ASP A 116 -15.58 11.66 -24.94
CA ASP A 116 -15.72 12.85 -24.09
C ASP A 116 -14.35 13.32 -23.60
N LYS A 117 -13.94 14.54 -23.98
CA LYS A 117 -12.65 15.12 -23.59
C LYS A 117 -12.51 15.33 -22.08
N MET A 118 -13.61 15.31 -21.33
CA MET A 118 -13.63 15.41 -19.88
C MET A 118 -13.66 14.04 -19.19
N ALA A 119 -13.66 12.95 -19.96
CA ALA A 119 -13.58 11.60 -19.41
C ALA A 119 -12.24 11.39 -18.70
N TYR A 120 -12.31 10.66 -17.60
CA TYR A 120 -11.16 10.11 -16.89
C TYR A 120 -11.54 8.75 -16.35
N ILE A 121 -10.52 7.95 -16.02
CA ILE A 121 -10.67 6.69 -15.31
C ILE A 121 -9.90 6.79 -14.00
N GLU A 122 -10.43 6.17 -12.94
CA GLU A 122 -9.72 6.08 -11.67
C GLU A 122 -8.46 5.22 -11.79
N ASP A 123 -7.36 5.66 -11.18
CA ASP A 123 -6.07 4.95 -11.27
C ASP A 123 -6.17 3.50 -10.78
N SER A 124 -7.03 3.21 -9.80
CA SER A 124 -7.28 1.84 -9.32
C SER A 124 -7.77 0.91 -10.44
N VAL A 125 -8.54 1.41 -11.41
CA VAL A 125 -9.01 0.63 -12.57
C VAL A 125 -7.88 0.44 -13.58
N ILE A 126 -7.12 1.50 -13.85
CA ILE A 126 -5.96 1.46 -14.76
C ILE A 126 -4.89 0.49 -14.24
N ILE A 127 -4.60 0.50 -12.94
CA ILE A 127 -3.63 -0.41 -12.32
C ILE A 127 -4.16 -1.85 -12.31
N ASN A 128 -5.47 -2.07 -12.17
CA ASN A 128 -6.05 -3.42 -12.34
C ASN A 128 -5.87 -3.95 -13.77
N TYR A 129 -5.95 -3.09 -14.78
CA TYR A 129 -5.61 -3.43 -16.14
C TYR A 129 -4.12 -3.78 -16.27
N PHE A 130 -3.20 -3.00 -15.67
CA PHE A 130 -1.78 -3.35 -15.63
C PHE A 130 -1.50 -4.67 -14.91
N LEU A 131 -2.22 -4.94 -13.83
CA LEU A 131 -2.16 -6.20 -13.10
C LEU A 131 -2.58 -7.38 -13.98
N ARG A 132 -3.60 -7.20 -14.83
CA ARG A 132 -4.02 -8.21 -15.81
C ARG A 132 -2.92 -8.47 -16.84
N ILE A 133 -2.35 -7.40 -17.43
CA ILE A 133 -1.21 -7.51 -18.36
C ILE A 133 -0.07 -8.28 -17.72
N LEU A 134 0.31 -7.93 -16.49
CA LEU A 134 1.42 -8.55 -15.78
C LEU A 134 1.20 -10.06 -15.55
N LYS A 135 -0.03 -10.48 -15.24
CA LYS A 135 -0.37 -11.89 -15.00
C LYS A 135 -0.35 -12.74 -16.26
N GLU A 136 -0.71 -12.15 -17.39
CA GLU A 136 -0.92 -12.88 -18.64
C GLU A 136 0.24 -12.75 -19.62
N ASN A 137 1.04 -11.69 -19.48
CA ASN A 137 2.10 -11.34 -20.42
C ASN A 137 3.38 -10.95 -19.68
N SER A 138 3.94 -9.78 -19.99
CA SER A 138 5.25 -9.36 -19.52
C SER A 138 5.21 -7.96 -18.89
N ILE A 139 6.23 -7.64 -18.09
CA ILE A 139 6.35 -6.34 -17.44
C ILE A 139 6.62 -5.22 -18.45
N GLU A 140 7.27 -5.52 -19.59
CA GLU A 140 7.52 -4.57 -20.68
C GLU A 140 6.21 -4.02 -21.26
N LEU A 141 5.21 -4.88 -21.46
CA LEU A 141 3.90 -4.44 -21.92
C LEU A 141 3.18 -3.57 -20.89
N VAL A 142 3.48 -3.75 -19.59
CA VAL A 142 2.97 -2.84 -18.55
C VAL A 142 3.61 -1.45 -18.68
N PHE A 143 4.90 -1.34 -19.01
CA PHE A 143 5.55 -0.05 -19.24
C PHE A 143 4.91 0.72 -20.40
N GLU A 144 4.65 0.03 -21.51
CA GLU A 144 3.98 0.62 -22.67
C GLU A 144 2.56 1.05 -22.33
N ALA A 145 1.78 0.14 -21.72
CA ALA A 145 0.41 0.42 -21.30
C ALA A 145 0.33 1.60 -20.31
N ALA A 146 1.30 1.74 -19.40
CA ALA A 146 1.31 2.82 -18.42
C ALA A 146 1.38 4.21 -19.06
N LYS A 147 2.24 4.34 -20.08
CA LYS A 147 2.39 5.58 -20.86
C LYS A 147 1.17 5.83 -21.73
N ASP A 148 0.75 4.80 -22.48
CA ASP A 148 -0.41 4.87 -23.36
C ASP A 148 -1.67 5.34 -22.60
N MET A 149 -1.95 4.78 -21.42
CA MET A 149 -3.13 5.15 -20.64
C MET A 149 -3.10 6.60 -20.17
N ARG A 150 -1.91 7.14 -19.87
CA ARG A 150 -1.80 8.55 -19.47
C ARG A 150 -1.95 9.49 -20.66
N ASP A 151 -1.51 9.08 -21.85
CA ASP A 151 -1.69 9.86 -23.08
C ASP A 151 -3.15 9.85 -23.56
N VAL A 152 -3.87 8.76 -23.33
CA VAL A 152 -5.29 8.61 -23.69
C VAL A 152 -6.20 9.54 -22.87
N PHE A 153 -5.94 9.71 -21.57
CA PHE A 153 -6.77 10.56 -20.70
C PHE A 153 -6.10 11.88 -20.34
N MET A 154 -6.62 12.99 -20.90
CA MET A 154 -6.09 14.33 -20.64
C MET A 154 -6.27 14.81 -19.18
N LEU A 155 -7.27 14.27 -18.46
CA LEU A 155 -7.58 14.65 -17.09
C LEU A 155 -7.15 13.56 -16.10
N SER A 156 -6.41 13.98 -15.08
CA SER A 156 -6.19 13.13 -13.89
C SER A 156 -7.49 12.99 -13.10
N PRO A 157 -7.83 11.80 -12.58
CA PRO A 157 -9.01 11.60 -11.75
C PRO A 157 -9.08 12.59 -10.57
N TYR A 158 -7.93 12.95 -10.00
CA TYR A 158 -7.82 13.88 -8.87
C TYR A 158 -8.17 15.33 -9.20
N SER A 159 -8.01 15.74 -10.46
CA SER A 159 -8.32 17.11 -10.90
C SER A 159 -9.82 17.45 -10.79
N THR A 160 -10.67 16.43 -10.75
CA THR A 160 -12.13 16.58 -10.73
C THR A 160 -12.73 16.48 -9.33
N VAL A 161 -11.92 16.11 -8.33
CA VAL A 161 -12.38 15.86 -6.97
C VAL A 161 -12.60 17.17 -6.22
N LYS A 162 -13.84 17.40 -5.78
CA LYS A 162 -14.23 18.65 -5.11
C LYS A 162 -13.94 18.67 -3.61
N ASN A 163 -13.69 17.53 -2.99
CA ASN A 163 -13.48 17.44 -1.54
C ASN A 163 -12.35 16.48 -1.16
N LYS A 164 -11.66 16.82 -0.06
CA LYS A 164 -10.50 16.07 0.44
C LYS A 164 -10.84 14.62 0.82
N ALA A 165 -12.04 14.38 1.35
CA ALA A 165 -12.44 13.05 1.81
C ALA A 165 -12.55 12.05 0.65
N GLN A 166 -13.11 12.48 -0.48
CA GLN A 166 -13.20 11.69 -1.70
C GLN A 166 -11.81 11.44 -2.30
N ALA A 167 -10.95 12.46 -2.34
CA ALA A 167 -9.58 12.30 -2.84
C ALA A 167 -8.83 11.26 -2.01
N SER A 168 -8.92 11.34 -0.67
CA SER A 168 -8.30 10.35 0.21
C SER A 168 -8.84 8.93 0.04
N ARG A 169 -10.13 8.76 -0.27
CA ARG A 169 -10.70 7.42 -0.56
C ARG A 169 -10.16 6.86 -1.88
N MET A 170 -10.13 7.68 -2.92
CA MET A 170 -9.60 7.29 -4.24
C MET A 170 -8.12 6.91 -4.15
N SER A 171 -7.30 7.70 -3.45
CA SER A 171 -5.89 7.37 -3.22
C SER A 171 -5.73 6.07 -2.43
N ALA A 172 -6.48 5.88 -1.34
CA ALA A 172 -6.39 4.65 -0.54
C ALA A 172 -6.76 3.39 -1.34
N GLU A 173 -7.70 3.50 -2.26
CA GLU A 173 -8.07 2.39 -3.13
C GLU A 173 -7.05 2.14 -4.24
N SER A 174 -6.51 3.20 -4.85
CA SER A 174 -5.39 3.09 -5.79
C SER A 174 -4.19 2.41 -5.13
N ASP A 175 -3.79 2.89 -3.95
CA ASP A 175 -2.70 2.36 -3.14
C ASP A 175 -2.88 0.86 -2.81
N LEU A 176 -4.12 0.41 -2.57
CA LEU A 176 -4.41 -1.02 -2.36
C LEU A 176 -4.12 -1.85 -3.61
N VAL A 177 -4.51 -1.37 -4.79
CA VAL A 177 -4.25 -2.06 -6.06
C VAL A 177 -2.77 -1.99 -6.43
N VAL A 178 -2.09 -0.86 -6.19
CA VAL A 178 -0.61 -0.74 -6.34
C VAL A 178 0.10 -1.79 -5.48
N LYS A 179 -0.34 -1.99 -4.23
CA LYS A 179 0.22 -3.02 -3.36
C LYS A 179 0.07 -4.40 -3.98
N GLN A 180 -1.13 -4.75 -4.46
CA GLN A 180 -1.39 -6.02 -5.13
C GLN A 180 -0.56 -6.20 -6.40
N PHE A 181 -0.36 -5.11 -7.16
CA PHE A 181 0.48 -5.10 -8.34
C PHE A 181 1.93 -5.48 -8.03
N PHE A 182 2.58 -4.79 -7.08
CA PHE A 182 3.96 -5.12 -6.73
C PHE A 182 4.10 -6.51 -6.06
N GLN A 183 3.08 -6.96 -5.32
CA GLN A 183 3.07 -8.32 -4.78
C GLN A 183 3.05 -9.35 -5.90
N THR A 184 2.18 -9.14 -6.89
CA THR A 184 2.08 -10.01 -8.08
C THR A 184 3.38 -9.97 -8.88
N ALA A 185 4.01 -8.79 -9.04
CA ALA A 185 5.31 -8.68 -9.73
C ALA A 185 6.41 -9.49 -9.03
N CYS A 186 6.42 -9.50 -7.69
CA CYS A 186 7.32 -10.35 -6.92
C CYS A 186 7.02 -11.85 -7.13
N GLU A 187 5.75 -12.25 -7.14
CA GLU A 187 5.32 -13.64 -7.39
C GLU A 187 5.69 -14.12 -8.80
N CYS A 188 5.56 -13.23 -9.79
CA CYS A 188 6.00 -13.43 -11.17
C CYS A 188 7.54 -13.40 -11.34
N LYS A 189 8.29 -13.16 -10.26
CA LYS A 189 9.77 -13.07 -10.24
C LYS A 189 10.32 -12.05 -11.24
N CYS A 190 9.64 -10.91 -11.37
CA CYS A 190 10.14 -9.79 -12.17
C CYS A 190 11.53 -9.33 -11.67
N ASP A 191 12.37 -8.88 -12.60
CA ASP A 191 13.72 -8.43 -12.26
C ASP A 191 13.70 -7.18 -11.36
N GLU A 192 14.63 -7.11 -10.40
CA GLU A 192 14.70 -6.00 -9.43
C GLU A 192 14.87 -4.63 -10.13
N LYS A 193 15.64 -4.58 -11.23
CA LYS A 193 15.86 -3.35 -11.99
C LYS A 193 14.58 -2.94 -12.72
N GLN A 194 13.90 -3.88 -13.36
CA GLN A 194 12.63 -3.62 -14.03
C GLN A 194 11.55 -3.13 -13.04
N MET A 195 11.48 -3.72 -11.84
CA MET A 195 10.56 -3.26 -10.81
C MET A 195 10.88 -1.83 -10.32
N ALA A 196 12.17 -1.49 -10.19
CA ALA A 196 12.59 -0.14 -9.82
C ALA A 196 12.28 0.88 -10.91
N GLU A 197 12.56 0.56 -12.17
CA GLU A 197 12.20 1.39 -13.32
C GLU A 197 10.68 1.59 -13.41
N LEU A 198 9.89 0.54 -13.16
CA LEU A 198 8.43 0.63 -13.18
C LEU A 198 7.88 1.45 -12.03
N PHE A 199 8.49 1.34 -10.84
CA PHE A 199 8.16 2.21 -9.70
C PHE A 199 8.39 3.69 -10.04
N ASP A 200 9.53 4.02 -10.67
CA ASP A 200 9.81 5.39 -11.10
C ASP A 200 8.78 5.87 -12.14
N VAL A 201 8.43 5.03 -13.13
CA VAL A 201 7.39 5.36 -14.12
C VAL A 201 6.03 5.57 -13.47
N PHE A 202 5.58 4.67 -12.59
CA PHE A 202 4.29 4.81 -11.91
C PHE A 202 4.24 6.03 -11.00
N LYS A 203 5.36 6.37 -10.36
CA LYS A 203 5.47 7.57 -9.55
C LYS A 203 5.44 8.84 -10.41
N ASP A 204 6.16 8.86 -11.53
CA ASP A 204 6.22 10.02 -12.44
C ASP A 204 4.87 10.27 -13.14
N LEU A 205 4.13 9.21 -13.43
CA LEU A 205 2.76 9.28 -13.97
C LEU A 205 1.68 9.47 -12.89
N GLU A 206 2.08 9.63 -11.63
CA GLU A 206 1.23 9.86 -10.45
C GLU A 206 0.26 8.71 -10.10
N TYR A 207 0.52 7.48 -10.54
CA TYR A 207 -0.27 6.29 -10.16
C TYR A 207 0.00 5.85 -8.70
N ILE A 208 1.13 6.25 -8.10
CA ILE A 208 1.50 5.92 -6.72
C ILE A 208 1.42 7.17 -5.85
N HIS A 209 0.63 7.11 -4.78
CA HIS A 209 0.52 8.20 -3.81
C HIS A 209 1.34 7.94 -2.55
N ASP A 210 1.45 6.66 -2.14
CA ASP A 210 2.30 6.25 -1.04
C ASP A 210 3.48 5.39 -1.54
N THR A 211 4.64 6.02 -1.67
CA THR A 211 5.88 5.34 -2.09
C THR A 211 6.33 4.26 -1.11
N SER A 212 5.86 4.27 0.14
CA SER A 212 6.18 3.24 1.12
C SER A 212 5.69 1.86 0.71
N ILE A 213 4.64 1.78 -0.10
CA ILE A 213 4.04 0.53 -0.57
C ILE A 213 5.06 -0.31 -1.32
N TYR A 214 5.75 0.30 -2.29
CA TYR A 214 6.80 -0.35 -3.07
C TYR A 214 7.90 -0.94 -2.18
N TYR A 215 8.46 -0.13 -1.27
CA TYR A 215 9.51 -0.59 -0.37
C TYR A 215 9.05 -1.69 0.57
N ASN A 216 7.86 -1.54 1.16
CA ASN A 216 7.31 -2.51 2.08
C ASN A 216 7.10 -3.87 1.40
N VAL A 217 6.51 -3.88 0.20
CA VAL A 217 6.28 -5.12 -0.56
C VAL A 217 7.59 -5.80 -0.95
N LEU A 218 8.56 -5.04 -1.49
CA LEU A 218 9.86 -5.63 -1.84
C LEU A 218 10.64 -6.12 -0.63
N ILE A 219 10.65 -5.37 0.47
CA ILE A 219 11.30 -5.77 1.71
C ILE A 219 10.64 -7.05 2.26
N GLU A 220 9.31 -7.13 2.28
CA GLU A 220 8.59 -8.35 2.66
C GLU A 220 8.98 -9.54 1.77
N SER A 221 9.01 -9.35 0.45
CA SER A 221 9.41 -10.38 -0.52
C SER A 221 10.85 -10.86 -0.29
N LEU A 222 11.82 -9.94 -0.21
CA LEU A 222 13.23 -10.27 0.04
C LEU A 222 13.43 -11.01 1.37
N LEU A 223 12.74 -10.57 2.43
CA LEU A 223 12.83 -11.22 3.73
C LEU A 223 12.18 -12.61 3.73
N SER A 224 11.09 -12.81 2.99
CA SER A 224 10.49 -14.15 2.81
C SER A 224 11.43 -15.12 2.08
N GLN A 225 12.33 -14.59 1.25
CA GLN A 225 13.39 -15.34 0.56
C GLN A 225 14.69 -15.42 1.39
N HIS A 226 14.68 -15.00 2.65
CA HIS A 226 15.83 -14.92 3.55
C HIS A 226 16.98 -14.01 3.08
N GLU A 227 16.72 -13.06 2.18
CA GLU A 227 17.70 -12.11 1.66
C GLU A 227 17.83 -10.84 2.52
N LEU A 228 18.19 -11.00 3.79
CA LEU A 228 18.24 -9.90 4.79
C LEU A 228 19.15 -8.73 4.35
N GLU A 229 20.32 -9.01 3.78
CA GLU A 229 21.27 -7.96 3.38
C GLU A 229 20.72 -7.10 2.23
N LYS A 230 20.03 -7.70 1.26
CA LYS A 230 19.38 -6.94 0.19
C LYS A 230 18.25 -6.09 0.74
N ALA A 231 17.42 -6.64 1.63
CA ALA A 231 16.36 -5.89 2.29
C ALA A 231 16.91 -4.69 3.08
N LEU A 232 18.02 -4.87 3.81
CA LEU A 232 18.70 -3.79 4.54
C LEU A 232 19.24 -2.69 3.60
N LYS A 233 19.78 -3.09 2.44
CA LYS A 233 20.24 -2.15 1.40
C LYS A 233 19.07 -1.33 0.86
N LEU A 234 17.96 -1.99 0.55
CA LEU A 234 16.76 -1.34 0.02
C LEU A 234 16.16 -0.35 1.03
N ARG A 235 16.04 -0.74 2.31
CA ARG A 235 15.65 0.19 3.39
C ARG A 235 16.58 1.40 3.50
N SER A 236 17.89 1.19 3.31
CA SER A 236 18.86 2.28 3.37
C SER A 236 18.67 3.26 2.21
N GLN A 237 18.20 2.79 1.05
CA GLN A 237 17.81 3.64 -0.08
C GLN A 237 16.53 4.42 0.23
N GLU A 238 15.48 3.75 0.73
CA GLU A 238 14.23 4.38 1.19
C GLU A 238 14.53 5.55 2.15
N SER A 239 15.35 5.27 3.18
CA SER A 239 15.71 6.24 4.21
C SER A 239 16.47 7.44 3.65
N LYS A 240 17.30 7.25 2.62
CA LYS A 240 18.06 8.34 1.98
C LYS A 240 17.17 9.19 1.09
N GLN A 241 16.26 8.56 0.34
CA GLN A 241 15.44 9.24 -0.66
C GLN A 241 14.26 9.99 -0.03
N PHE A 242 13.62 9.42 1.00
CA PHE A 242 12.39 9.96 1.57
C PHE A 242 12.55 10.48 3.00
N LEU A 243 13.74 10.33 3.61
CA LEU A 243 14.01 10.69 5.00
C LEU A 243 13.01 10.06 5.99
N LYS A 244 12.49 8.86 5.64
CA LYS A 244 11.51 8.08 6.40
C LYS A 244 11.91 6.61 6.37
N ALA A 245 11.49 5.87 7.39
CA ALA A 245 11.67 4.43 7.47
C ALA A 245 10.33 3.78 7.85
N THR A 246 9.56 3.42 6.84
CA THR A 246 8.19 2.87 7.00
C THR A 246 8.20 1.36 7.24
N SER A 247 9.26 0.70 6.76
CA SER A 247 9.47 -0.75 6.82
C SER A 247 9.92 -1.30 8.18
N PHE A 248 10.01 -0.47 9.23
CA PHE A 248 10.53 -0.90 10.54
C PHE A 248 9.81 -2.11 11.12
N HIS A 249 8.48 -2.10 11.08
CA HIS A 249 7.64 -3.19 11.59
C HIS A 249 7.91 -4.53 10.88
N ILE A 250 8.17 -4.51 9.57
CA ILE A 250 8.48 -5.71 8.78
C ILE A 250 9.78 -6.34 9.26
N PHE A 251 10.84 -5.55 9.45
CA PHE A 251 12.11 -6.05 9.97
C PHE A 251 11.98 -6.58 11.40
N VAL A 252 11.22 -5.89 12.25
CA VAL A 252 11.00 -6.35 13.63
C VAL A 252 10.33 -7.73 13.62
N LYS A 253 9.26 -7.91 12.85
CA LYS A 253 8.60 -9.22 12.71
C LYS A 253 9.58 -10.30 12.25
N TYR A 254 10.31 -10.05 11.17
CA TYR A 254 11.26 -11.00 10.61
C TYR A 254 12.34 -11.42 11.62
N LEU A 255 12.95 -10.46 12.32
CA LEU A 255 14.02 -10.71 13.27
C LEU A 255 13.53 -11.44 14.53
N LEU A 256 12.31 -11.14 14.99
CA LEU A 256 11.67 -11.83 16.11
C LEU A 256 11.26 -13.28 15.77
N GLN A 257 10.91 -13.55 14.51
CA GLN A 257 10.61 -14.90 14.02
C GLN A 257 11.89 -15.73 13.82
N ASN A 258 12.95 -15.12 13.31
CA ASN A 258 14.20 -15.78 12.93
C ASN A 258 15.32 -15.50 13.94
N HIS A 259 15.10 -15.75 15.24
CA HIS A 259 16.06 -15.32 16.28
C HIS A 259 17.46 -15.94 16.11
N SER A 260 18.50 -15.09 16.07
CA SER A 260 19.91 -15.48 16.10
C SER A 260 20.79 -14.35 16.65
N SER A 261 21.99 -14.65 17.14
CA SER A 261 22.93 -13.64 17.65
C SER A 261 23.37 -12.62 16.57
N THR A 262 23.41 -13.04 15.31
CA THR A 262 23.63 -12.16 14.16
C THR A 262 22.43 -11.22 13.97
N ASN A 263 21.22 -11.71 14.16
CA ASN A 263 19.99 -10.93 14.03
C ASN A 263 19.81 -9.91 15.16
N GLU A 264 20.33 -10.18 16.36
CA GLU A 264 20.40 -9.17 17.43
C GLU A 264 21.22 -7.94 17.01
N LYS A 265 22.39 -8.13 16.37
CA LYS A 265 23.20 -7.01 15.87
C LYS A 265 22.45 -6.19 14.82
N HIS A 266 21.78 -6.87 13.89
CA HIS A 266 20.94 -6.22 12.88
C HIS A 266 19.77 -5.46 13.50
N PHE A 267 19.09 -6.06 14.48
CA PHE A 267 18.02 -5.41 15.24
C PHE A 267 18.53 -4.13 15.89
N LYS A 268 19.69 -4.17 16.56
CA LYS A 268 20.25 -2.99 17.21
C LYS A 268 20.52 -1.86 16.22
N LYS A 269 21.09 -2.18 15.05
CA LYS A 269 21.34 -1.22 13.98
C LYS A 269 20.04 -0.61 13.44
N ILE A 270 19.04 -1.45 13.19
CA ILE A 270 17.71 -1.05 12.70
C ILE A 270 17.00 -0.14 13.71
N PHE A 271 16.97 -0.52 14.98
CA PHE A 271 16.34 0.25 16.06
C PHE A 271 17.00 1.62 16.24
N ASN A 272 18.34 1.66 16.28
CA ASN A 272 19.08 2.91 16.40
C ASN A 272 18.87 3.84 15.20
N ASN A 273 18.75 3.28 13.98
CA ASN A 273 18.41 4.07 12.81
C ASN A 273 16.97 4.57 12.85
N GLN A 274 16.01 3.77 13.33
CA GLN A 274 14.60 4.19 13.48
C GLN A 274 14.44 5.39 14.42
N ASN A 275 15.22 5.40 15.50
CA ASN A 275 15.22 6.49 16.48
C ASN A 275 15.79 7.82 15.95
N LYS A 276 16.39 7.83 14.75
CA LYS A 276 16.76 9.07 14.05
C LYS A 276 15.56 9.75 13.39
N PHE A 277 14.55 8.97 13.01
CA PHE A 277 13.37 9.44 12.27
C PHE A 277 12.12 9.56 13.14
N SER A 278 12.11 8.90 14.30
CA SER A 278 10.95 8.85 15.19
C SER A 278 11.37 8.91 16.66
N ASN A 279 10.42 9.23 17.53
CA ASN A 279 10.65 9.16 18.98
C ASN A 279 10.95 7.69 19.36
N PRO A 280 12.01 7.42 20.15
CA PRO A 280 12.32 6.06 20.62
C PRO A 280 11.14 5.32 21.26
N MET A 281 10.20 6.05 21.87
CA MET A 281 9.00 5.49 22.47
C MET A 281 7.99 4.96 21.44
N SER A 282 7.96 5.55 20.24
CA SER A 282 7.16 5.06 19.11
C SER A 282 7.72 3.73 18.56
N SER A 283 9.04 3.56 18.55
CA SER A 283 9.68 2.30 18.16
C SER A 283 9.28 1.14 19.07
N PHE A 284 9.06 1.38 20.37
CA PHE A 284 8.54 0.34 21.28
C PHE A 284 7.08 0.01 21.03
N GLY A 285 6.24 1.00 20.70
CA GLY A 285 4.85 0.75 20.29
C GLY A 285 4.79 -0.17 19.08
N GLU A 286 5.66 0.08 18.09
CA GLU A 286 5.83 -0.76 16.91
C GLU A 286 6.25 -2.20 17.23
N ILE A 287 7.19 -2.38 18.18
CA ILE A 287 7.65 -3.70 18.61
C ILE A 287 6.51 -4.46 19.30
N ILE A 288 5.76 -3.81 20.19
CA ILE A 288 4.61 -4.43 20.87
C ILE A 288 3.58 -4.91 19.86
N VAL A 289 3.19 -4.06 18.91
CA VAL A 289 2.21 -4.46 17.90
C VAL A 289 2.75 -5.59 17.03
N SER A 290 4.03 -5.57 16.68
CA SER A 290 4.66 -6.68 15.96
C SER A 290 4.65 -7.99 16.76
N LEU A 291 4.87 -7.95 18.07
CA LEU A 291 4.76 -9.11 18.97
C LEU A 291 3.33 -9.65 19.03
N LEU A 292 2.33 -8.75 19.11
CA LEU A 292 0.91 -9.13 19.07
C LEU A 292 0.51 -9.79 17.76
N GLU A 293 0.97 -9.26 16.62
CA GLU A 293 0.77 -9.85 15.29
C GLU A 293 1.42 -11.24 15.16
N LEU A 294 2.48 -11.51 15.92
CA LEU A 294 3.13 -12.81 16.01
C LEU A 294 2.51 -13.74 17.07
N GLY A 295 1.45 -13.32 17.77
CA GLY A 295 0.81 -14.07 18.84
C GLY A 295 1.62 -14.14 20.14
N LYS A 296 2.71 -13.37 20.28
CA LYS A 296 3.61 -13.35 21.44
C LYS A 296 3.12 -12.38 22.52
N ILE A 297 1.92 -12.63 23.03
CA ILE A 297 1.18 -11.71 23.93
C ILE A 297 1.96 -11.45 25.22
N ASN A 298 2.48 -12.50 25.87
CA ASN A 298 3.21 -12.36 27.14
C ASN A 298 4.48 -11.50 27.00
N GLU A 299 5.16 -11.58 25.85
CA GLU A 299 6.34 -10.76 25.55
C GLU A 299 5.97 -9.30 25.32
N ALA A 300 4.85 -9.06 24.63
CA ALA A 300 4.30 -7.72 24.44
C ALA A 300 3.91 -7.07 25.78
N GLU A 301 3.23 -7.80 26.66
CA GLU A 301 2.87 -7.36 28.02
C GLU A 301 4.12 -7.05 28.87
N SER A 302 5.11 -7.95 28.89
CA SER A 302 6.40 -7.76 29.60
C SER A 302 7.18 -6.54 29.10
N LEU A 303 7.15 -6.26 27.79
CA LEU A 303 7.78 -5.08 27.22
C LEU A 303 7.01 -3.80 27.58
N ALA A 304 5.68 -3.83 27.51
CA ALA A 304 4.83 -2.70 27.89
C ALA A 304 5.07 -2.26 29.34
N GLU A 305 5.12 -3.23 30.26
CA GLU A 305 5.37 -3.00 31.69
C GLU A 305 6.75 -2.35 31.94
N LYS A 306 7.80 -2.84 31.26
CA LYS A 306 9.19 -2.43 31.53
C LYS A 306 9.58 -1.13 30.81
N ALA A 307 8.98 -0.83 29.66
CA ALA A 307 9.36 0.30 28.81
C ALA A 307 8.71 1.63 29.21
N SER A 308 7.77 1.64 30.18
CA SER A 308 7.06 2.85 30.67
C SER A 308 6.51 3.69 29.51
N LEU A 309 5.67 3.06 28.68
CA LEU A 309 5.18 3.65 27.43
C LEU A 309 4.11 4.71 27.67
N SER A 310 4.06 5.69 26.78
CA SER A 310 3.05 6.74 26.80
C SER A 310 2.00 6.50 25.71
N ALA A 311 0.84 7.16 25.82
CA ALA A 311 -0.18 7.09 24.78
C ALA A 311 0.36 7.45 23.37
N MET A 312 1.29 8.41 23.31
CA MET A 312 1.93 8.85 22.06
C MET A 312 2.81 7.77 21.40
N SER A 313 3.20 6.73 22.14
CA SER A 313 3.97 5.61 21.61
C SER A 313 3.22 4.82 20.54
N PHE A 314 1.88 4.84 20.56
CA PHE A 314 1.04 3.98 19.71
C PHE A 314 0.28 4.73 18.61
N VAL A 315 0.28 6.07 18.65
CA VAL A 315 -0.53 6.92 17.77
C VAL A 315 -0.29 6.62 16.28
N GLN A 316 0.96 6.40 15.86
CA GLN A 316 1.27 6.08 14.46
C GLN A 316 1.08 4.58 14.17
N THR A 317 1.39 3.73 15.14
CA THR A 317 1.34 2.27 14.99
C THR A 317 -0.06 1.73 14.78
N ILE A 318 -1.10 2.36 15.35
CA ILE A 318 -2.49 1.90 15.18
C ILE A 318 -2.95 1.95 13.73
N ASP A 319 -2.51 2.96 12.97
CA ASP A 319 -3.02 3.19 11.62
C ASP A 319 -2.69 2.00 10.68
N ARG A 320 -1.60 1.28 10.95
CA ARG A 320 -1.16 0.10 10.15
C ARG A 320 -1.76 -1.25 10.57
N ILE A 321 -2.45 -1.35 11.71
CA ILE A 321 -2.97 -2.64 12.20
C ILE A 321 -4.13 -3.09 11.32
N ASN A 322 -4.04 -4.22 10.64
CA ASN A 322 -5.13 -4.69 9.77
C ASN A 322 -5.85 -5.94 10.30
N ASP A 323 -5.55 -6.34 11.54
CA ASP A 323 -6.15 -7.49 12.20
C ASP A 323 -6.97 -7.03 13.42
N LEU A 324 -8.25 -7.40 13.42
CA LEU A 324 -9.18 -7.11 14.51
C LEU A 324 -8.68 -7.64 15.85
N LYS A 325 -8.17 -8.87 15.89
CA LYS A 325 -7.67 -9.48 17.12
C LYS A 325 -6.47 -8.72 17.68
N VAL A 326 -5.61 -8.18 16.82
CA VAL A 326 -4.44 -7.39 17.23
C VAL A 326 -4.87 -6.06 17.85
N ILE A 327 -5.88 -5.37 17.29
CA ILE A 327 -6.38 -4.13 17.88
C ILE A 327 -7.09 -4.38 19.22
N GLU A 328 -7.82 -5.50 19.34
CA GLU A 328 -8.43 -5.92 20.61
C GLU A 328 -7.36 -6.20 21.69
N LEU A 329 -6.32 -6.96 21.36
CA LEU A 329 -5.22 -7.25 22.28
C LEU A 329 -4.42 -5.99 22.65
N LEU A 330 -4.19 -5.10 21.69
CA LEU A 330 -3.53 -3.82 21.95
C LEU A 330 -4.37 -2.97 22.91
N SER A 331 -5.70 -2.93 22.75
CA SER A 331 -6.57 -2.18 23.65
C SER A 331 -6.47 -2.66 25.11
N LYS A 332 -6.26 -3.96 25.32
CA LYS A 332 -6.02 -4.55 26.65
C LYS A 332 -4.66 -4.12 27.21
N ILE A 333 -3.59 -4.13 26.41
CA ILE A 333 -2.28 -3.63 26.85
C ILE A 333 -2.35 -2.14 27.22
N VAL A 334 -3.07 -1.34 26.43
CA VAL A 334 -3.29 0.09 26.73
C VAL A 334 -4.07 0.25 28.03
N ASP A 335 -5.11 -0.56 28.24
CA ASP A 335 -5.92 -0.57 29.47
C ASP A 335 -5.08 -0.96 30.70
N ASP A 336 -4.29 -2.03 30.62
CA ASP A 336 -3.55 -2.57 31.75
C ASP A 336 -2.30 -1.73 32.10
N TYR A 337 -1.57 -1.22 31.10
CA TYR A 337 -0.24 -0.63 31.29
C TYR A 337 -0.13 0.87 31.01
N ILE A 338 -1.10 1.48 30.34
CA ILE A 338 -1.08 2.94 30.07
C ILE A 338 -2.17 3.64 30.87
N ILE A 339 -3.39 3.11 30.83
CA ILE A 339 -4.52 3.63 31.60
C ILE A 339 -4.47 3.08 33.03
N GLY A 340 -4.14 1.81 33.22
CA GLY A 340 -4.00 1.16 34.52
C GLY A 340 -2.99 1.86 35.42
N GLU A 341 -1.89 2.40 34.89
CA GLU A 341 -0.93 3.22 35.64
C GLU A 341 -1.55 4.54 36.19
N LYS A 342 -2.62 5.06 35.57
CA LYS A 342 -3.44 6.17 36.10
C LYS A 342 -4.16 5.79 37.41
N TYR A 343 -4.50 4.51 37.58
CA TYR A 343 -5.21 3.97 38.75
C TYR A 343 -4.31 3.16 39.71
N ALA A 344 -3.13 2.73 39.26
CA ALA A 344 -2.17 1.92 40.05
C ALA A 344 -1.38 2.73 41.09
N GLN A 345 -1.65 4.03 41.26
CA GLN A 345 -1.29 4.73 42.51
C GLN A 345 -2.02 4.15 43.74
N LEU A 346 -2.90 3.13 43.57
CA LEU A 346 -3.67 2.51 44.64
C LEU A 346 -3.48 0.99 44.86
N LYS A 347 -2.73 0.21 44.06
CA LYS A 347 -2.56 -1.24 44.34
C LYS A 347 -1.20 -1.82 43.97
N GLU A 348 -0.78 -2.78 44.80
CA GLU A 348 0.48 -3.52 44.80
C GLU A 348 0.90 -4.06 43.42
N LYS A 349 2.21 -3.97 43.17
CA LYS A 349 2.89 -4.49 41.98
C LYS A 349 2.50 -5.94 41.71
N VAL A 350 1.90 -6.18 40.55
CA VAL A 350 1.61 -7.52 40.03
C VAL A 350 2.92 -8.30 39.92
N LYS A 351 2.95 -9.51 40.50
CA LYS A 351 4.10 -10.42 40.44
C LYS A 351 4.34 -10.84 38.99
N ILE A 352 5.58 -10.65 38.56
CA ILE A 352 6.15 -11.07 37.27
C ILE A 352 5.86 -12.57 37.07
N ARG A 353 5.15 -12.92 35.99
CA ARG A 353 5.16 -14.29 35.48
C ARG A 353 6.50 -14.51 34.79
N GLU A 354 7.41 -15.23 35.43
CA GLU A 354 8.63 -15.74 34.80
C GLU A 354 8.23 -16.77 33.74
N GLY A 355 8.02 -16.31 32.50
CA GLY A 355 8.05 -17.16 31.32
C GLY A 355 9.45 -17.17 30.73
N ASP A 356 9.79 -18.21 29.97
CA ASP A 356 11.07 -18.29 29.24
C ASP A 356 11.12 -17.21 28.14
N PHE A 357 11.57 -15.99 28.49
CA PHE A 357 11.57 -14.79 27.64
C PHE A 357 12.81 -14.65 26.74
N MET A 358 13.37 -15.75 26.23
CA MET A 358 14.65 -15.70 25.49
C MET A 358 14.67 -14.71 24.29
N ASN A 359 13.52 -14.36 23.70
CA ASN A 359 13.46 -13.60 22.44
C ASN A 359 13.44 -12.06 22.62
N ILE A 360 13.12 -11.51 23.80
CA ILE A 360 13.07 -10.04 24.01
C ILE A 360 14.07 -9.53 25.05
N ASP A 361 14.80 -10.42 25.74
CA ASP A 361 15.71 -10.02 26.81
C ASP A 361 16.81 -9.06 26.35
N TYR A 362 17.34 -9.24 25.13
CA TYR A 362 18.29 -8.30 24.56
C TYR A 362 17.64 -6.91 24.32
N ILE A 363 16.36 -6.85 23.91
CA ILE A 363 15.65 -5.57 23.72
C ILE A 363 15.52 -4.85 25.07
N LEU A 364 15.13 -5.57 26.10
CA LEU A 364 14.99 -5.05 27.45
C LEU A 364 16.34 -4.59 28.03
N GLN A 365 17.40 -5.37 27.83
CA GLN A 365 18.72 -5.08 28.36
C GLN A 365 19.41 -3.90 27.64
N ASP A 366 19.35 -3.88 26.32
CA ASP A 366 20.12 -2.94 25.50
C ASP A 366 19.38 -1.61 25.23
N PHE A 367 18.04 -1.60 25.26
CA PHE A 367 17.27 -0.40 24.93
C PHE A 367 16.47 0.15 26.11
N VAL A 368 15.81 -0.70 26.88
CA VAL A 368 14.94 -0.24 27.99
C VAL A 368 15.77 0.17 29.21
N LYS A 369 16.70 -0.66 29.69
CA LYS A 369 17.51 -0.35 30.89
C LYS A 369 18.31 0.97 30.76
N PRO A 370 18.96 1.31 29.63
CA PRO A 370 19.68 2.57 29.50
C PRO A 370 18.78 3.80 29.51
N LEU A 371 17.57 3.71 28.94
CA LEU A 371 16.58 4.78 28.96
C LEU A 371 16.10 5.07 30.40
N ASN A 372 15.86 4.02 31.18
CA ASN A 372 15.43 4.14 32.57
C ASN A 372 16.53 4.67 33.50
N LYS A 373 17.81 4.35 33.25
CA LYS A 373 18.94 4.92 34.01
C LYS A 373 19.08 6.43 33.81
N LYS A 374 18.89 6.94 32.59
CA LYS A 374 18.89 8.40 32.31
C LYS A 374 17.70 9.14 32.93
N SER A 375 16.57 8.46 33.13
CA SER A 375 15.40 9.00 33.85
C SER A 375 15.66 9.11 35.35
N ASN A 376 16.41 8.16 35.93
CA ASN A 376 16.65 8.11 37.36
C ASN A 376 17.58 9.18 37.94
N THR A 377 18.30 9.92 37.10
CA THR A 377 19.13 11.07 37.49
C THR A 377 18.36 12.41 37.58
N LEU A 378 17.07 12.45 37.22
CA LEU A 378 16.21 13.63 37.36
C LEU A 378 15.61 13.69 38.78
N LYS A 379 15.56 14.89 39.37
CA LYS A 379 15.00 15.13 40.73
C LYS A 379 13.52 14.69 40.77
N SER A 380 13.04 14.23 41.92
CA SER A 380 11.69 13.65 42.11
C SER A 380 10.56 14.51 41.53
N ASP A 381 10.69 15.84 41.60
CA ASP A 381 9.68 16.79 41.13
C ASP A 381 9.62 16.92 39.59
N GLU A 382 10.70 16.58 38.88
CA GLU A 382 10.73 16.54 37.42
C GLU A 382 10.17 15.22 36.88
N LYS A 383 10.29 14.11 37.63
CA LYS A 383 9.66 12.82 37.29
C LYS A 383 8.13 12.91 37.34
N LEU A 384 7.57 13.59 38.34
CA LEU A 384 6.14 13.84 38.48
C LEU A 384 5.56 14.74 37.37
N LYS A 385 6.36 15.66 36.81
CA LYS A 385 5.95 16.50 35.66
C LYS A 385 6.04 15.78 34.31
N LYS A 386 6.90 14.76 34.16
CA LYS A 386 7.09 14.02 32.89
C LYS A 386 5.96 13.03 32.58
N TYR A 387 5.26 12.53 33.61
CA TYR A 387 4.19 11.54 33.50
C TYR A 387 2.82 12.06 33.93
N LYS A 388 2.58 13.38 33.85
CA LYS A 388 1.20 13.85 33.81
C LYS A 388 0.67 13.46 32.43
N ILE A 389 0.08 12.28 32.34
CA ILE A 389 -0.59 11.82 31.13
C ILE A 389 -1.57 12.94 30.75
N LYS A 390 -1.30 13.64 29.64
CA LYS A 390 -2.22 14.64 29.14
C LYS A 390 -3.47 13.88 28.71
N GLN A 391 -4.60 14.19 29.34
CA GLN A 391 -5.88 13.56 29.01
C GLN A 391 -6.11 13.60 27.49
N ASP A 392 -5.79 14.73 26.84
CA ASP A 392 -5.81 14.90 25.38
C ASP A 392 -5.05 13.82 24.59
N HIS A 393 -3.92 13.32 25.10
CA HIS A 393 -3.14 12.28 24.42
C HIS A 393 -3.79 10.90 24.57
N LEU A 394 -4.43 10.63 25.72
CA LEU A 394 -5.22 9.40 25.91
C LEU A 394 -6.48 9.44 25.06
N ASP A 395 -7.19 10.56 25.04
CA ASP A 395 -8.41 10.72 24.24
C ASP A 395 -8.10 10.58 22.74
N SER A 396 -6.96 11.14 22.30
CA SER A 396 -6.44 10.97 20.94
C SER A 396 -6.13 9.50 20.61
N LEU A 397 -5.47 8.79 21.53
CA LEU A 397 -5.18 7.36 21.38
C LEU A 397 -6.47 6.53 21.34
N ALA A 398 -7.40 6.77 22.25
CA ALA A 398 -8.68 6.09 22.34
C ALA A 398 -9.51 6.30 21.07
N SER A 399 -9.59 7.54 20.58
CA SER A 399 -10.26 7.88 19.32
C SER A 399 -9.66 7.13 18.12
N LYS A 400 -8.33 6.96 18.10
CA LYS A 400 -7.64 6.19 17.05
C LYS A 400 -7.95 4.69 17.14
N ILE A 401 -7.89 4.12 18.34
CA ILE A 401 -8.22 2.71 18.59
C ILE A 401 -9.68 2.47 18.18
N GLU A 402 -10.62 3.29 18.64
CA GLU A 402 -12.03 3.16 18.30
C GLU A 402 -12.25 3.18 16.78
N ARG A 403 -11.75 4.22 16.11
CA ARG A 403 -11.95 4.36 14.66
C ARG A 403 -11.38 3.18 13.90
N LYS A 404 -10.19 2.69 14.28
CA LYS A 404 -9.56 1.54 13.62
C LYS A 404 -10.31 0.25 13.92
N TRP A 405 -10.73 0.04 15.17
CA TRP A 405 -11.50 -1.11 15.59
C TRP A 405 -12.85 -1.18 14.86
N ARG A 406 -13.61 -0.08 14.79
CA ARG A 406 -14.87 -0.01 14.01
C ARG A 406 -14.66 -0.33 12.54
N ALA A 407 -13.59 0.20 11.95
CA ALA A 407 -13.27 -0.06 10.55
C ALA A 407 -12.95 -1.54 10.27
N LEU A 408 -12.41 -2.27 11.26
CA LEU A 408 -12.09 -3.70 11.13
C LEU A 408 -13.28 -4.61 11.52
N ALA A 409 -14.19 -4.13 12.36
CA ALA A 409 -15.32 -4.89 12.89
C ALA A 409 -16.63 -4.69 12.10
N LEU A 410 -16.57 -4.28 10.82
CA LEU A 410 -17.74 -3.84 10.01
C LEU A 410 -18.98 -4.73 10.13
N ASP A 411 -18.80 -6.06 10.30
CA ASP A 411 -19.90 -7.03 10.45
C ASP A 411 -19.83 -7.85 11.76
N ASP A 412 -18.92 -7.53 12.70
CA ASP A 412 -18.77 -8.25 13.97
C ASP A 412 -19.46 -7.48 15.13
N ALA A 413 -20.75 -7.77 15.31
CA ALA A 413 -21.56 -7.16 16.36
C ALA A 413 -21.02 -7.43 17.78
N GLU A 414 -20.38 -8.59 18.00
CA GLU A 414 -19.82 -8.94 19.31
C GLU A 414 -18.57 -8.11 19.61
N SER A 415 -17.72 -7.90 18.61
CA SER A 415 -16.54 -7.05 18.72
C SER A 415 -16.91 -5.58 18.95
N ILE A 416 -17.96 -5.09 18.28
CA ILE A 416 -18.50 -3.75 18.54
C ILE A 416 -19.01 -3.61 19.98
N GLU A 417 -19.61 -4.66 20.54
CA GLU A 417 -20.04 -4.66 21.94
C GLU A 417 -18.85 -4.66 22.92
N ARG A 418 -17.77 -5.40 22.61
CA ARG A 418 -16.50 -5.35 23.36
C ARG A 418 -15.89 -3.94 23.33
N LEU A 419 -15.89 -3.28 22.17
CA LEU A 419 -15.44 -1.90 22.02
C LEU A 419 -16.25 -0.93 22.89
N LYS A 420 -17.59 -1.02 22.87
CA LYS A 420 -18.46 -0.18 23.71
C LYS A 420 -18.15 -0.36 25.20
N LYS A 421 -17.98 -1.61 25.64
CA LYS A 421 -17.58 -1.92 27.02
C LYS A 421 -16.24 -1.28 27.36
N TRP A 422 -15.24 -1.40 26.49
CA TRP A 422 -13.92 -0.80 26.69
C TRP A 422 -13.97 0.73 26.79
N LEU A 423 -14.74 1.40 25.92
CA LEU A 423 -14.95 2.86 25.98
C LEU A 423 -15.65 3.28 27.27
N SER A 424 -16.74 2.58 27.65
CA SER A 424 -17.48 2.88 28.87
C SER A 424 -16.67 2.68 30.15
N LYS A 425 -15.83 1.62 30.19
CA LYS A 425 -14.97 1.30 31.33
C LYS A 425 -13.96 2.41 31.60
N ASN A 426 -13.47 3.04 30.53
CA ASN A 426 -12.39 4.02 30.59
C ASN A 426 -12.88 5.48 30.53
N GLU A 427 -14.20 5.69 30.57
CA GLU A 427 -14.84 7.03 30.56
C GLU A 427 -14.38 7.90 29.36
N PHE A 428 -14.10 7.28 28.22
CA PHE A 428 -13.71 8.05 27.02
C PHE A 428 -14.93 8.70 26.40
N ASP A 429 -14.93 10.04 26.40
CA ASP A 429 -15.98 10.86 25.79
C ASP A 429 -15.71 10.98 24.28
N VAL A 430 -15.85 9.88 23.55
CA VAL A 430 -15.61 9.90 22.10
C VAL A 430 -16.85 10.42 21.41
N LYS A 431 -16.73 11.61 20.83
CA LYS A 431 -17.81 12.26 20.08
C LYS A 431 -18.09 11.49 18.80
N TYR A 432 -19.34 11.07 18.66
CA TYR A 432 -19.94 10.46 17.48
C TYR A 432 -19.92 11.39 16.26
#